data_AF-K2F0Y8-F1
#
_entry.id   AF-K2F0Y8-F1
#
_cell.length_a   1.000
_cell.length_b   1.000
_cell.length_c   1.000
_cell.angle_alpha   90.00
_cell.angle_beta   90.00
_cell.angle_gamma   90.00
#
_symmetry.space_group_name_H-M   'P 1'
#
loop_
_entity.id
_entity.type
_entity.pdbx_description
1 polymer ?
#
loop_
_entity_poly.entity_id
_entity_poly.type
_entity_poly.pdbx_seq_one_letter_code
_entity_poly.pdbx_strand_id
1 'polypeptide(L)'
;MWQGTQYLQPHIKGLFAAFAARLNADSVSAAKLIKQFNLSCRLKNIDMRHVDEILKKYENTKLVQRITQKHAYVYTVMASMLEGAREDGVQASADFLWLKPVDRRLWYVLNNVGRQTAFVEIAGAFAHWKAEKEAGIKLLTPMVEEATKALEIVLKEIVYKPDEVNT
;
A
#
# COMPACT_ATOMS: atom_id res chain seq x y z
N MET A 1 1.41 13.17 -0.88
CA MET A 1 1.70 13.16 0.57
C MET A 1 0.46 12.75 1.33
N TRP A 2 0.57 12.18 2.53
CA TRP A 2 -0.56 11.89 3.39
C TRP A 2 -1.10 13.19 4.02
N GLN A 3 -2.38 13.49 3.81
CA GLN A 3 -3.06 14.69 4.30
C GLN A 3 -4.33 14.37 5.10
N GLY A 4 -4.56 13.09 5.41
CA GLY A 4 -5.80 12.58 6.02
C GLY A 4 -6.67 11.80 5.04
N THR A 5 -7.65 11.07 5.58
CA THR A 5 -8.47 10.10 4.82
C THR A 5 -9.43 10.77 3.83
N GLN A 6 -9.82 12.02 4.09
CA GLN A 6 -10.74 12.80 3.26
C GLN A 6 -10.20 13.14 1.86
N TYR A 7 -8.88 13.23 1.70
CA TYR A 7 -8.23 13.54 0.42
C TYR A 7 -7.83 12.29 -0.38
N LEU A 8 -8.13 11.10 0.15
CA LEU A 8 -7.80 9.85 -0.52
C LEU A 8 -8.75 9.55 -1.67
N GLN A 9 -8.22 8.95 -2.73
CA GLN A 9 -9.04 8.41 -3.80
C GLN A 9 -9.95 7.28 -3.26
N PRO A 10 -11.15 7.07 -3.83
CA PRO A 10 -12.15 6.16 -3.28
C PRO A 10 -11.64 4.75 -2.99
N HIS A 11 -10.89 4.14 -3.92
CA HIS A 11 -10.33 2.80 -3.73
C HIS A 11 -9.33 2.73 -2.58
N ILE A 12 -8.49 3.77 -2.43
CA ILE A 12 -7.49 3.86 -1.36
C ILE A 12 -8.20 4.03 -0.03
N LYS A 13 -9.19 4.93 0.04
CA LYS A 13 -10.00 5.20 1.23
C LYS A 13 -10.74 3.95 1.69
N GLY A 14 -11.32 3.19 0.77
CA GLY A 14 -12.00 1.94 1.05
C GLY A 14 -11.07 0.87 1.63
N LEU A 15 -9.91 0.66 1.01
CA LEU A 15 -8.90 -0.28 1.51
C LEU A 15 -8.33 0.15 2.86
N PHE A 16 -8.09 1.45 3.05
CA PHE A 16 -7.64 2.00 4.33
C PHE A 16 -8.66 1.69 5.44
N ALA A 17 -9.96 1.88 5.18
CA ALA A 17 -11.01 1.55 6.14
C ALA A 17 -11.04 0.06 6.48
N ALA A 18 -10.89 -0.82 5.48
CA ALA A 18 -10.83 -2.26 5.70
C ALA A 18 -9.61 -2.66 6.57
N PHE A 19 -8.44 -2.09 6.29
CA PHE A 19 -7.23 -2.33 7.08
C PHE A 19 -7.35 -1.75 8.50
N ALA A 20 -7.96 -0.58 8.65
CA ALA A 20 -8.23 0.02 9.95
C ALA A 20 -9.16 -0.85 10.80
N ALA A 21 -10.20 -1.43 10.22
CA ALA A 21 -11.08 -2.37 10.91
C ALA A 21 -10.31 -3.63 11.37
N ARG A 22 -9.50 -4.24 10.49
CA ARG A 22 -8.63 -5.39 10.85
C ARG A 22 -7.66 -5.07 11.97
N LEU A 23 -7.00 -3.91 11.90
CA LEU A 23 -6.04 -3.46 12.90
C LEU A 23 -6.66 -3.35 14.31
N ASN A 24 -7.97 -3.11 14.39
CA ASN A 24 -8.71 -3.04 15.65
C ASN A 24 -9.53 -4.32 15.92
N ALA A 25 -9.11 -5.46 15.36
CA ALA A 25 -9.72 -6.79 15.52
C ALA A 25 -11.19 -6.91 15.05
N ASP A 26 -11.69 -5.99 14.22
CA ASP A 26 -13.02 -6.10 13.59
C ASP A 26 -12.90 -6.75 12.20
N SER A 27 -12.63 -8.05 12.23
CA SER A 27 -12.50 -8.89 11.03
C SER A 27 -13.80 -9.01 10.24
N VAL A 28 -14.95 -8.94 10.91
CA VAL A 28 -16.27 -9.08 10.26
C VAL A 28 -16.57 -7.86 9.40
N SER A 29 -16.39 -6.66 9.93
CA SER A 29 -16.61 -5.41 9.17
C SER A 29 -15.62 -5.29 8.00
N ALA A 30 -14.36 -5.66 8.23
CA ALA A 30 -13.34 -5.66 7.17
C ALA A 30 -13.69 -6.63 6.03
N ALA A 31 -14.05 -7.87 6.34
CA ALA A 31 -14.42 -8.88 5.35
C ALA A 31 -15.68 -8.46 4.57
N LYS A 32 -16.65 -7.83 5.25
CA LYS A 32 -17.86 -7.29 4.60
C LYS A 32 -17.52 -6.18 3.60
N LEU A 33 -16.65 -5.24 3.95
CA LEU A 33 -16.18 -4.18 3.05
C LEU A 33 -15.45 -4.75 1.83
N ILE A 34 -14.52 -5.68 2.05
CA ILE A 34 -13.77 -6.34 0.96
C ILE A 34 -14.73 -7.04 0.00
N LYS A 35 -15.71 -7.78 0.54
CA LYS A 35 -16.73 -8.46 -0.26
C LYS A 35 -17.58 -7.46 -1.06
N GLN A 36 -17.97 -6.34 -0.46
CA GLN A 36 -18.69 -5.26 -1.13
C GLN A 36 -17.88 -4.67 -2.30
N PHE A 37 -16.57 -4.45 -2.11
CA PHE A 37 -15.70 -4.00 -3.21
C PHE A 37 -15.61 -5.05 -4.30
N ASN A 38 -15.34 -6.31 -3.97
CA ASN A 38 -15.24 -7.40 -4.95
C ASN A 38 -16.51 -7.55 -5.82
N LEU A 39 -17.69 -7.35 -5.23
CA LEU A 39 -18.96 -7.35 -5.98
C LEU A 39 -19.12 -6.11 -6.86
N SER A 40 -18.80 -4.93 -6.35
CA SER A 40 -18.98 -3.66 -7.06
C SER A 40 -17.95 -3.43 -8.17
N CYS A 41 -16.78 -4.07 -8.11
CA CYS A 41 -15.74 -3.94 -9.15
C CYS A 41 -16.19 -4.39 -10.54
N ARG A 42 -17.20 -5.27 -10.64
CA ARG A 42 -17.82 -5.64 -11.93
C ARG A 42 -18.55 -4.47 -12.60
N LEU A 43 -19.00 -3.50 -11.82
CA LEU A 43 -19.84 -2.38 -12.25
C LEU A 43 -19.04 -1.12 -12.61
N LYS A 44 -17.70 -1.21 -12.69
CA LYS A 44 -16.74 -0.10 -12.91
C LYS A 44 -16.72 1.01 -11.84
N ASN A 45 -17.68 1.03 -10.92
CA ASN A 45 -17.76 1.96 -9.81
C ASN A 45 -17.65 1.21 -8.48
N ILE A 46 -16.72 1.65 -7.63
CA ILE A 46 -16.50 1.06 -6.31
C ILE A 46 -17.59 1.57 -5.37
N ASP A 47 -18.26 0.64 -4.70
CA ASP A 47 -19.32 0.98 -3.77
C ASP A 47 -18.75 1.48 -2.43
N MET A 48 -18.82 2.79 -2.20
CA MET A 48 -18.27 3.47 -1.02
C MET A 48 -19.21 3.51 0.18
N ARG A 49 -20.39 2.87 0.11
CA ARG A 49 -21.34 2.83 1.24
C ARG A 49 -20.68 2.20 2.48
N HIS A 50 -20.99 2.71 3.66
CA HIS A 50 -20.45 2.28 4.97
C HIS A 50 -18.95 2.51 5.19
N VAL A 51 -18.20 2.99 4.19
CA VAL A 51 -16.76 3.28 4.35
C VAL A 51 -16.56 4.41 5.36
N ASP A 52 -17.33 5.49 5.24
CA ASP A 52 -17.22 6.65 6.13
C ASP A 52 -17.61 6.33 7.58
N GLU A 53 -18.55 5.40 7.79
CA GLU A 53 -18.95 4.93 9.12
C GLU A 53 -17.81 4.17 9.81
N ILE A 54 -17.14 3.28 9.06
CA ILE A 54 -16.00 2.51 9.55
C ILE A 54 -14.80 3.41 9.81
N LEU A 55 -14.54 4.39 8.94
CA LEU A 55 -13.50 5.39 9.17
C LEU A 55 -13.77 6.19 10.43
N LYS A 56 -15.00 6.71 10.62
CA LYS A 56 -15.36 7.46 11.83
C LYS A 56 -15.11 6.64 13.10
N LYS A 57 -15.30 5.32 13.04
CA LYS A 57 -15.06 4.40 14.17
C LYS A 57 -13.58 4.15 14.45
N TYR A 58 -12.75 3.98 13.40
CA TYR A 58 -11.38 3.47 13.54
C TYR A 58 -10.26 4.46 13.24
N GLU A 59 -10.52 5.53 12.51
CA GLU A 59 -9.50 6.50 12.07
C GLU A 59 -8.72 7.12 13.24
N ASN A 60 -9.40 7.40 14.35
CA ASN A 60 -8.81 8.05 15.51
C ASN A 60 -8.29 7.06 16.58
N THR A 61 -8.27 5.75 16.30
CA THR A 61 -7.73 4.80 17.27
C THR A 61 -6.22 4.90 17.37
N LYS A 62 -5.68 4.56 18.55
CA LYS A 62 -4.24 4.67 18.86
C LYS A 62 -3.38 3.92 17.85
N LEU A 63 -3.85 2.76 17.36
CA LEU A 63 -3.12 1.93 16.40
C LEU A 63 -3.04 2.59 15.02
N VAL A 64 -4.17 3.11 14.52
CA VAL A 64 -4.21 3.78 13.21
C VAL A 64 -3.41 5.09 13.26
N GLN A 65 -3.59 5.89 14.31
CA GLN A 65 -2.86 7.16 14.49
C GLN A 65 -1.35 6.94 14.61
N ARG A 66 -0.91 5.86 15.27
CA ARG A 66 0.52 5.52 15.35
C ARG A 66 1.10 5.29 13.95
N ILE A 67 0.36 4.65 13.05
CA ILE A 67 0.82 4.40 11.68
C ILE A 67 0.80 5.70 10.86
N THR A 68 -0.30 6.44 10.87
CA THR A 68 -0.44 7.66 10.06
C THR A 68 0.51 8.78 10.48
N GLN A 69 0.96 8.82 11.73
CA GLN A 69 1.95 9.79 12.21
C GLN A 69 3.40 9.41 11.85
N LYS A 70 3.68 8.12 11.63
CA LYS A 70 5.02 7.60 11.31
C LYS A 70 5.36 7.59 9.82
N HIS A 71 4.37 7.86 8.96
CA HIS A 71 4.54 7.79 7.51
C HIS A 71 4.05 9.06 6.81
N ALA A 72 4.85 9.58 5.89
CA ALA A 72 4.60 10.84 5.19
C ALA A 72 3.81 10.66 3.90
N TYR A 73 3.85 9.49 3.25
CA TYR A 73 3.25 9.26 1.95
C TYR A 73 2.09 8.28 2.01
N VAL A 74 1.11 8.45 1.13
CA VAL A 74 -0.07 7.57 1.07
C VAL A 74 0.34 6.11 0.88
N TYR A 75 1.29 5.84 0.00
CA TYR A 75 1.77 4.47 -0.24
C TYR A 75 2.48 3.86 0.97
N THR A 76 3.26 4.64 1.71
CA THR A 76 3.96 4.15 2.90
C THR A 76 2.99 3.93 4.07
N VAL A 77 2.00 4.81 4.23
CA VAL A 77 0.88 4.61 5.16
C VAL A 77 0.11 3.33 4.82
N MET A 78 -0.29 3.15 3.55
CA MET A 78 -1.05 1.98 3.12
C MET A 78 -0.26 0.68 3.30
N ALA A 79 1.05 0.69 3.05
CA ALA A 79 1.93 -0.44 3.28
C ALA A 79 1.97 -0.84 4.76
N SER A 80 2.14 0.12 5.67
CA SER A 80 2.13 -0.13 7.12
C SER A 80 0.76 -0.49 7.67
N MET A 81 -0.32 0.06 7.11
CA MET A 81 -1.70 -0.33 7.47
C MET A 81 -1.96 -1.80 7.12
N LEU A 82 -1.51 -2.26 5.94
CA LEU A 82 -1.62 -3.67 5.56
C LEU A 82 -0.73 -4.56 6.43
N GLU A 83 0.49 -4.11 6.75
CA GLU A 83 1.39 -4.83 7.64
C GLU A 83 0.76 -5.03 9.02
N GLY A 84 0.23 -3.98 9.64
CA GLY A 84 -0.46 -4.08 10.92
C GLY A 84 -1.75 -4.90 10.84
N ALA A 85 -2.52 -4.79 9.75
CA ALA A 85 -3.70 -5.64 9.54
C ALA A 85 -3.36 -7.13 9.45
N ARG A 86 -2.13 -7.48 9.06
CA ARG A 86 -1.66 -8.87 9.00
C ARG A 86 -1.23 -9.43 10.35
N GLU A 87 -1.07 -8.59 11.37
CA GLU A 87 -0.78 -9.06 12.75
C GLU A 87 -2.01 -9.75 13.38
N ASP A 88 -3.22 -9.29 13.05
CA ASP A 88 -4.49 -9.89 13.52
C ASP A 88 -4.83 -11.20 12.79
N GLY A 89 -4.48 -11.31 11.50
CA GLY A 89 -4.65 -12.55 10.75
C GLY A 89 -4.35 -12.39 9.26
N VAL A 90 -4.72 -13.39 8.46
CA VAL A 90 -4.43 -13.37 7.03
C VAL A 90 -5.23 -12.26 6.34
N GLN A 91 -4.51 -11.37 5.66
CA GLN A 91 -5.04 -10.37 4.74
C GLN A 91 -4.29 -10.50 3.42
N ALA A 92 -4.85 -11.32 2.52
CA ALA A 92 -4.18 -11.73 1.30
C ALA A 92 -4.35 -10.66 0.22
N SER A 93 -3.34 -10.50 -0.64
CA SER A 93 -3.49 -9.66 -1.83
C SER A 93 -4.55 -10.20 -2.80
N ALA A 94 -4.96 -11.47 -2.63
CA ALA A 94 -6.08 -12.09 -3.33
C ALA A 94 -7.42 -11.36 -3.10
N ASP A 95 -7.58 -10.75 -1.92
CA ASP A 95 -8.84 -10.12 -1.51
C ASP A 95 -9.18 -8.85 -2.28
N PHE A 96 -8.19 -8.27 -2.99
CA PHE A 96 -8.34 -7.01 -3.73
C PHE A 96 -7.73 -7.09 -5.14
N LEU A 97 -7.90 -8.22 -5.85
CA LEU A 97 -7.41 -8.41 -7.23
C LEU A 97 -7.82 -7.31 -8.20
N TRP A 98 -9.03 -6.78 -8.02
CA TRP A 98 -9.59 -5.68 -8.81
C TRP A 98 -8.77 -4.39 -8.74
N LEU A 99 -7.89 -4.25 -7.75
CA LEU A 99 -7.04 -3.07 -7.61
C LEU A 99 -5.99 -3.00 -8.71
N LYS A 100 -5.53 -4.13 -9.26
CA LYS A 100 -4.48 -4.14 -10.30
C LYS A 100 -4.82 -3.29 -11.53
N PRO A 101 -6.01 -3.40 -12.16
CA PRO A 101 -6.40 -2.53 -13.27
C PRO A 101 -6.77 -1.09 -12.85
N VAL A 102 -7.11 -0.85 -11.57
CA VAL A 102 -7.53 0.47 -11.07
C VAL A 102 -6.33 1.34 -10.67
N ASP A 103 -5.41 0.77 -9.88
CA ASP A 103 -4.21 1.43 -9.39
C ASP A 103 -3.06 0.41 -9.33
N ARG A 104 -2.33 0.34 -10.45
CA ARG A 104 -1.18 -0.55 -10.61
C ARG A 104 -0.10 -0.29 -9.56
N ARG A 105 0.15 0.98 -9.22
CA ARG A 105 1.20 1.36 -8.26
C ARG A 105 0.83 0.89 -6.86
N LEU A 106 -0.39 1.18 -6.40
CA LEU A 106 -0.85 0.71 -5.10
C LEU A 106 -0.91 -0.82 -5.02
N TRP A 107 -1.35 -1.48 -6.09
CA TRP A 107 -1.33 -2.94 -6.17
C TRP A 107 0.06 -3.50 -5.90
N TYR A 108 1.10 -3.00 -6.60
CA TYR A 108 2.45 -3.48 -6.36
C TYR A 108 2.99 -3.10 -4.98
N VAL A 109 2.68 -1.91 -4.46
CA VAL A 109 3.05 -1.53 -3.08
C VAL A 109 2.50 -2.55 -2.08
N LEU A 110 1.21 -2.84 -2.13
CA LEU A 110 0.55 -3.78 -1.20
C LEU A 110 1.03 -5.22 -1.39
N ASN A 111 1.30 -5.65 -2.62
CA ASN A 111 1.86 -6.98 -2.91
C ASN A 111 3.34 -7.11 -2.49
N ASN A 112 4.03 -5.99 -2.30
CA ASN A 112 5.40 -5.98 -1.82
C ASN A 112 5.51 -5.99 -0.29
N VAL A 113 4.42 -5.72 0.43
CA VAL A 113 4.39 -5.83 1.90
C VAL A 113 4.68 -7.28 2.28
N GLY A 114 5.70 -7.49 3.11
CA GLY A 114 6.20 -8.82 3.51
C GLY A 114 7.29 -9.40 2.61
N ARG A 115 7.61 -8.77 1.48
CA ARG A 115 8.76 -9.15 0.63
C ARG A 115 10.03 -8.42 1.07
N GLN A 116 11.18 -9.01 0.79
CA GLN A 116 12.50 -8.38 1.02
C GLN A 116 12.93 -7.51 -0.16
N THR A 117 12.67 -7.96 -1.38
CA THR A 117 13.02 -7.25 -2.62
C THR A 117 11.80 -6.58 -3.23
N ALA A 118 11.97 -5.36 -3.72
CA ALA A 118 10.91 -4.57 -4.35
C ALA A 118 10.75 -4.86 -5.84
N PHE A 119 9.52 -4.71 -6.34
CA PHE A 119 9.33 -4.51 -7.79
C PHE A 119 9.90 -3.16 -8.21
N VAL A 120 10.56 -3.11 -9.37
CA VAL A 120 11.24 -1.90 -9.89
C VAL A 120 10.32 -0.67 -9.95
N GLU A 121 9.04 -0.86 -10.33
CA GLU A 121 8.04 0.22 -10.45
C GLU A 121 7.72 0.93 -9.14
N ILE A 122 7.93 0.25 -8.00
CA ILE A 122 7.63 0.77 -6.66
C ILE A 122 8.87 0.83 -5.76
N ALA A 123 10.06 0.58 -6.32
CA ALA A 123 11.30 0.47 -5.55
C ALA A 123 11.58 1.74 -4.73
N GLY A 124 11.35 2.93 -5.29
CA GLY A 124 11.49 4.18 -4.55
C GLY A 124 10.53 4.31 -3.37
N ALA A 125 9.24 3.96 -3.55
CA ALA A 125 8.26 4.00 -2.48
C ALA A 125 8.56 2.95 -1.38
N PHE A 126 9.07 1.77 -1.79
CA PHE A 126 9.47 0.73 -0.86
C PHE A 126 10.72 1.09 -0.07
N ALA A 127 11.75 1.64 -0.73
CA ALA A 127 12.95 2.15 -0.06
C ALA A 127 12.58 3.24 0.97
N HIS A 128 11.73 4.18 0.57
CA HIS A 128 11.27 5.21 1.48
C HIS A 128 10.46 4.66 2.65
N TRP A 129 9.56 3.69 2.41
CA TRP A 129 8.83 3.00 3.48
C TRP A 129 9.77 2.33 4.49
N LYS A 130 10.83 1.65 4.01
CA LYS A 130 11.84 1.03 4.86
C LYS A 130 12.62 2.08 5.66
N ALA A 131 13.02 3.17 5.03
CA ALA A 131 13.71 4.28 5.70
C ALA A 131 12.86 4.90 6.82
N GLU A 132 11.56 5.13 6.58
CA GLU A 132 10.63 5.64 7.61
C GLU A 132 10.49 4.65 8.78
N LYS A 133 10.43 3.34 8.48
CA LYS A 133 10.36 2.29 9.51
C LYS A 133 11.62 2.23 10.37
N GLU A 134 12.79 2.37 9.75
CA GLU A 134 14.08 2.36 10.45
C GLU A 134 14.28 3.62 11.28
N ALA A 135 13.93 4.79 10.73
CA ALA A 135 13.99 6.06 11.45
C ALA A 135 12.94 6.17 12.57
N GLY A 136 11.84 5.42 12.47
CA GLY A 136 10.73 5.45 13.43
C GLY A 136 9.86 6.71 13.38
N ILE A 137 10.11 7.59 12.41
CA ILE A 137 9.43 8.87 12.18
C ILE A 137 9.08 9.02 10.71
N LYS A 138 8.10 9.89 10.41
CA LYS A 138 7.77 10.27 9.03
C LYS A 138 8.91 11.10 8.42
N LEU A 139 9.27 10.80 7.18
CA LEU A 139 10.31 11.52 6.46
C LEU A 139 9.68 12.26 5.28
N LEU A 140 9.69 13.59 5.30
CA LEU A 140 9.11 14.38 4.21
C LEU A 140 10.00 14.32 2.96
N THR A 141 11.31 14.33 3.17
CA THR A 141 12.31 14.18 2.11
C THR A 141 12.28 12.75 1.57
N PRO A 142 12.11 12.56 0.24
CA PRO A 142 12.14 11.23 -0.36
C PRO A 142 13.49 10.54 -0.11
N MET A 143 13.44 9.34 0.47
CA MET A 143 14.62 8.50 0.77
C MET A 143 14.62 7.33 -0.21
N VAL A 144 15.16 7.56 -1.41
CA VAL A 144 15.09 6.59 -2.54
C VAL A 144 16.46 6.05 -2.95
N GLU A 145 17.54 6.45 -2.27
CA GLU A 145 18.91 6.06 -2.60
C GLU A 145 19.13 4.54 -2.60
N GLU A 146 18.50 3.83 -1.66
CA GLU A 146 18.59 2.36 -1.62
C GLU A 146 17.94 1.71 -2.86
N ALA A 147 16.92 2.35 -3.44
CA ALA A 147 16.31 1.88 -4.68
C ALA A 147 17.26 2.03 -5.87
N THR A 148 18.03 3.13 -5.95
CA THR A 148 18.98 3.36 -7.04
C THR A 148 20.20 2.45 -6.91
N LYS A 149 20.74 2.27 -5.70
CA LYS A 149 21.82 1.30 -5.44
C LYS A 149 21.41 -0.12 -5.82
N ALA A 150 20.21 -0.55 -5.43
CA ALA A 150 19.69 -1.87 -5.79
C ALA A 150 19.56 -2.04 -7.32
N LEU A 151 19.11 -1.01 -8.02
CA LEU A 151 19.02 -1.03 -9.49
C LEU A 151 20.40 -1.14 -10.14
N GLU A 152 21.40 -0.39 -9.66
CA GLU A 152 22.78 -0.47 -10.16
C GLU A 152 23.38 -1.87 -9.99
N ILE A 153 23.12 -2.53 -8.86
CA ILE A 153 23.57 -3.91 -8.62
C ILE A 153 22.96 -4.85 -9.67
N VAL A 154 21.63 -4.79 -9.86
CA VAL A 154 20.93 -5.65 -10.82
C VAL A 154 21.38 -5.38 -12.25
N LEU A 155 21.63 -4.12 -12.63
CA LEU A 155 22.10 -3.78 -13.97
C LEU A 155 23.49 -4.35 -14.28
N LYS A 156 24.37 -4.46 -13.27
CA LYS A 156 25.71 -5.08 -13.44
C LYS A 156 25.65 -6.57 -13.70
N GLU A 157 24.57 -7.24 -13.31
CA GLU A 157 24.38 -8.68 -13.56
C GLU A 157 23.92 -8.96 -15.01
N ILE A 158 23.43 -7.95 -15.73
CA ILE A 158 22.91 -8.10 -17.09
C ILE A 158 24.04 -7.88 -18.10
N VAL A 159 24.40 -8.94 -18.83
CA VAL A 159 25.33 -8.83 -19.96
C VAL A 159 24.59 -8.23 -21.16
N TYR A 160 24.95 -7.01 -21.53
CA TYR A 160 24.44 -6.36 -22.73
C TYR A 160 25.00 -7.03 -23.98
N LYS A 161 24.13 -7.52 -24.87
CA LYS A 161 24.49 -7.90 -26.23
C LYS A 161 24.06 -6.76 -27.15
N PRO A 162 24.98 -6.08 -27.85
CA PRO A 162 24.60 -5.08 -28.83
C PRO A 162 23.74 -5.76 -29.90
N ASP A 163 22.65 -5.11 -30.29
CA ASP A 163 21.94 -5.52 -31.51
C ASP A 163 22.91 -5.38 -32.69
N GLU A 164 22.91 -6.37 -33.58
CA GLU A 164 23.73 -6.31 -34.80
C GLU A 164 23.48 -4.97 -35.49
N VAL A 165 24.55 -4.22 -35.73
CA VAL A 165 24.50 -2.94 -36.42
C VAL A 165 23.82 -3.21 -37.76
N ASN A 166 22.57 -2.74 -37.92
CA ASN A 166 21.88 -2.75 -39.19
C ASN A 166 22.79 -2.06 -40.21
N THR A 167 23.33 -2.87 -41.11
CA THR A 167 24.23 -2.48 -42.20
C THR A 167 23.47 -1.74 -43.28
#